data_AF-A0AB33ZTQ6-F1
#
_entry.id   AF-A0AB33ZTQ6-F1
#
_cell.length_a   1.000
_cell.length_b   1.000
_cell.length_c   1.000
_cell.angle_alpha   90.00
_cell.angle_beta   90.00
_cell.angle_gamma   90.00
#
_symmetry.space_group_name_H-M   'P 1'
#
loop_
_entity.id
_entity.type
_entity.pdbx_description
1 polymer ?
#
loop_
_entity_poly.entity_id
_entity_poly.type
_entity_poly.pdbx_seq_one_letter_code
_entity_poly.pdbx_strand_id
1 'polypeptide(L)' 'MIKEMDAAGYPKELVKAYKQGGTPWLDGRHTVFGQVIKGMDVVDKIAKVPRDKANDKPKEDVIIKSIHIED' A
#
# COMPACT_ATOMS: atom_id res chain seq x y z
N MET A 1 12.70 -11.34 4.44
CA MET A 1 11.24 -11.55 4.28
C MET A 1 10.82 -12.38 3.07
N ILE A 2 10.78 -11.87 1.82
CA ILE A 2 10.24 -12.68 0.69
C ILE A 2 11.01 -14.00 0.51
N LYS A 3 12.34 -13.97 0.65
CA LYS A 3 13.18 -15.18 0.64
C LYS A 3 12.89 -16.14 1.80
N GLU A 4 12.51 -15.61 2.96
CA GLU A 4 12.14 -16.41 4.13
C GLU A 4 10.75 -17.03 3.95
N MET A 5 9.81 -16.33 3.31
CA MET A 5 8.49 -16.88 2.98
C MET A 5 8.59 -18.05 2.00
N ASP A 6 9.47 -17.94 0.99
CA ASP A 6 9.78 -19.02 0.05
C ASP A 6 10.38 -20.24 0.77
N ALA A 7 11.35 -20.00 1.66
CA ALA A 7 11.96 -21.06 2.47
C ALA A 7 10.99 -21.68 3.50
N ALA A 8 10.03 -20.91 4.01
CA ALA A 8 9.00 -21.35 4.94
C ALA A 8 7.82 -22.08 4.27
N GLY A 9 7.86 -22.26 2.94
CA GLY A 9 6.86 -23.07 2.22
C GLY A 9 5.53 -22.37 1.96
N TYR A 10 5.52 -21.02 1.93
CA TYR A 10 4.30 -20.29 1.56
C TYR A 10 3.88 -20.61 0.12
N PRO A 11 2.58 -20.51 -0.22
CA PRO A 11 2.11 -20.70 -1.59
C PRO A 11 2.90 -19.84 -2.59
N LYS A 12 3.41 -20.47 -3.66
CA LYS A 12 4.28 -19.82 -4.65
C LYS A 12 3.64 -18.59 -5.30
N GLU A 13 2.32 -18.63 -5.52
CA GLU A 13 1.58 -17.50 -6.07
C GLU A 13 1.61 -16.27 -5.15
N LEU A 14 1.56 -16.47 -3.83
CA LEU A 14 1.68 -15.37 -2.86
C LEU A 14 3.10 -14.80 -2.84
N VAL A 15 4.13 -15.66 -2.85
CA VAL A 15 5.53 -15.22 -2.94
C VAL A 15 5.78 -14.44 -4.23
N LYS A 16 5.19 -14.85 -5.35
CA LYS A 16 5.28 -14.16 -6.64
C LYS A 16 4.56 -12.81 -6.62
N ALA A 17 3.37 -12.74 -6.02
CA ALA A 17 2.63 -11.49 -5.86
C ALA A 17 3.44 -10.48 -5.03
N TYR A 18 4.00 -10.90 -3.89
CA TYR A 18 4.79 -10.02 -3.03
C TYR A 18 6.12 -9.53 -3.66
N LYS A 19 6.63 -10.22 -4.70
CA LYS A 19 7.77 -9.70 -5.48
C LYS A 19 7.41 -8.46 -6.29
N GLN A 20 6.13 -8.23 -6.57
CA GLN A 20 5.64 -7.05 -7.29
C GLN A 20 5.34 -5.86 -6.37
N GLY A 21 5.50 -6.03 -5.05
CA GLY A 21 5.24 -4.99 -4.05
C GLY A 21 4.44 -5.52 -2.86
N GLY A 22 3.96 -4.62 -2.01
CA GLY A 22 3.15 -4.96 -0.84
C GLY A 22 3.95 -5.15 0.45
N THR A 23 3.23 -5.36 1.54
CA THR A 23 3.77 -5.33 2.91
C THR A 23 3.35 -6.58 3.69
N PRO A 24 3.91 -7.76 3.37
CA PRO A 24 3.45 -9.04 3.93
C PRO A 24 3.50 -9.12 5.46
N TRP A 25 4.27 -8.26 6.13
CA TRP A 25 4.36 -8.23 7.59
C TRP A 25 3.12 -7.59 8.25
N LEU A 26 2.21 -7.01 7.46
CA LEU A 26 0.93 -6.49 7.92
C LEU A 26 -0.18 -7.55 7.87
N ASP A 27 0.01 -8.66 7.16
CA ASP A 27 -0.96 -9.74 7.06
C ASP A 27 -1.29 -10.32 8.43
N GLY A 28 -2.59 -10.51 8.71
CA GLY A 28 -3.09 -10.95 10.02
C GLY A 28 -2.99 -9.89 11.13
N ARG A 29 -2.37 -8.74 10.87
CA ARG A 29 -2.30 -7.60 11.80
C ARG A 29 -3.22 -6.45 11.40
N HIS A 30 -3.51 -6.31 10.11
CA HIS A 30 -4.35 -5.24 9.56
C HIS A 30 -5.45 -5.85 8.67
N THR A 31 -6.70 -5.44 8.90
CA THR A 31 -7.84 -5.94 8.11
C THR A 31 -7.87 -5.20 6.78
N VAL A 32 -7.73 -5.94 5.68
CA VAL A 32 -7.90 -5.41 4.32
C VAL A 32 -9.39 -5.40 3.98
N PHE A 33 -9.94 -4.22 3.64
CA PHE A 33 -11.36 -4.05 3.30
C PHE A 33 -11.62 -3.50 1.89
N GLY A 34 -10.57 -3.23 1.11
CA GLY A 34 -10.70 -2.69 -0.24
C GLY A 34 -9.36 -2.58 -0.96
N GLN A 35 -9.43 -2.28 -2.26
CA GLN A 35 -8.26 -2.03 -3.11
C GLN A 35 -8.57 -0.92 -4.12
N VAL A 36 -7.52 -0.22 -4.57
CA VAL A 36 -7.65 0.80 -5.61
C VAL A 36 -7.81 0.12 -6.96
N ILE A 37 -9.00 0.24 -7.57
CA ILE A 37 -9.29 -0.33 -8.90
C ILE A 37 -9.02 0.66 -10.05
N LYS A 38 -8.99 1.97 -9.75
CA LYS A 38 -8.75 3.07 -10.70
C LYS A 38 -8.03 4.22 -9.98
N GLY A 39 -7.22 4.99 -10.70
CA GLY A 39 -6.53 6.17 -10.15
C GLY A 39 -5.20 5.90 -9.45
N MET A 40 -4.48 4.83 -9.82
CA MET A 40 -3.14 4.55 -9.28
C MET A 40 -2.12 5.67 -9.58
N ASP A 41 -2.31 6.44 -10.66
CA ASP A 41 -1.49 7.61 -10.95
C ASP A 41 -1.65 8.71 -9.88
N VAL A 42 -2.83 8.83 -9.28
CA VAL A 42 -3.10 9.74 -8.15
C VAL A 42 -2.39 9.25 -6.90
N VAL A 43 -2.41 7.94 -6.63
CA VAL A 43 -1.64 7.32 -5.54
C VAL A 43 -0.14 7.63 -5.69
N ASP A 44 0.41 7.46 -6.89
CA ASP A 44 1.81 7.76 -7.19
C ASP A 44 2.15 9.25 -7.02
N LYS A 45 1.24 10.15 -7.37
CA LYS A 45 1.40 11.60 -7.13
C LYS A 45 1.44 11.90 -5.63
N ILE A 46 0.53 11.32 -4.85
CA ILE A 46 0.50 11.46 -3.38
C ILE A 46 1.79 10.93 -2.77
N ALA A 47 2.28 9.77 -3.20
CA ALA A 47 3.51 9.17 -2.67
C ALA A 47 4.78 10.02 -2.91
N LYS A 48 4.75 10.92 -3.90
CA LYS A 48 5.88 11.78 -4.28
C LYS A 48 5.82 13.19 -3.67
N VAL A 49 4.78 13.54 -2.91
CA VAL A 49 4.68 14.88 -2.34
C VAL A 49 5.82 15.15 -1.36
N PRO A 50 6.38 16.38 -1.32
CA PRO A 50 7.39 16.73 -0.35
C PRO A 50 6.86 16.55 1.08
N ARG A 51 7.62 15.82 1.89
CA ARG A 51 7.33 15.60 3.30
C ARG A 51 8.41 16.19 4.21
N ASP A 52 8.06 16.45 5.45
CA ASP A 52 9.05 16.68 6.49
C ASP A 52 9.85 15.39 6.77
N LYS A 53 11.00 15.55 7.44
CA LYS A 53 11.89 14.43 7.80
C LYS A 53 11.62 13.88 9.19
N ALA A 54 10.87 14.60 10.02
CA ALA A 54 10.71 14.26 11.43
C ALA A 54 9.58 13.23 11.64
N ASN A 55 8.46 13.42 10.94
CA ASN A 55 7.22 12.68 11.12
C ASN A 55 6.60 12.20 9.78
N ASP A 56 7.32 12.39 8.67
CA ASP A 56 6.86 12.08 7.31
C ASP A 56 5.57 12.81 6.89
N LYS A 57 5.17 13.88 7.59
CA LYS A 57 3.98 14.66 7.23
C LYS A 57 4.24 15.43 5.93
N PRO A 58 3.28 15.47 4.99
CA PRO A 58 3.35 16.35 3.83
C PRO A 58 3.60 17.81 4.24
N LYS A 59 4.46 18.52 3.50
CA LYS A 59 4.74 19.95 3.74
C LYS A 59 3.54 20.84 3.41
N GLU A 60 2.73 20.40 2.46
CA GLU A 60 1.45 21.00 2.09
C GLU A 60 0.35 19.97 2.32
N ASP A 61 -0.79 20.40 2.85
CA ASP A 61 -1.87 19.50 3.23
C ASP A 61 -2.50 18.83 1.99
N VAL A 62 -2.54 17.49 2.01
CA VAL A 62 -3.23 16.66 1.00
C VAL A 62 -4.50 16.12 1.64
N ILE A 63 -5.65 16.71 1.30
CA ILE A 63 -6.94 16.44 1.97
C ILE A 63 -7.95 15.76 1.05
N ILE A 64 -8.75 14.86 1.63
CA ILE A 64 -9.95 14.31 0.98
C ILE A 64 -11.06 15.36 1.09
N LYS A 65 -11.55 15.86 -0.04
CA LYS A 65 -12.60 16.89 -0.07
C LYS A 65 -14.01 16.32 0.02
N SER A 66 -14.24 15.19 -0.62
CA SER A 66 -15.54 14.51 -0.69
C SER A 66 -15.34 13.04 -1.05
N ILE A 67 -16.31 12.21 -0.67
CA ILE A 67 -16.38 10.80 -1.07
C ILE A 67 -17.73 10.61 -1.79
N HIS A 68 -17.70 9.98 -2.95
CA HIS A 68 -18.90 9.58 -3.69
C HIS A 68 -19.06 8.07 -3.57
N ILE A 69 -20.28 7.62 -3.27
CA ILE A 69 -20.62 6.20 -3.13
C ILE A 69 -21.49 5.87 -4.34
N GLU A 70 -21.08 4.85 -5.10
CA GLU A 70 -21.82 4.29 -6.22
C GLU A 70 -22.71 3.14 -5.70
N ASP A 71 -23.94 3.06 -6.20
CA ASP A 71 -24.92 2.00 -5.87
C ASP A 71 -24.66 0.69 -6.62
#